data_AF-A0A9P7BJY6-F1
#
_entry.id   AF-A0A9P7BJY6-F1
#
_cell.length_a   1.000
_cell.length_b   1.000
_cell.length_c   1.000
_cell.angle_alpha   90.00
_cell.angle_beta   90.00
_cell.angle_gamma   90.00
#
_symmetry.space_group_name_H-M   'P 1'
#
loop_
_entity.id
_entity.type
_entity.pdbx_description
1 polymer ?
#
loop_
_entity_poly.entity_id
_entity_poly.type
_entity_poly.pdbx_seq_one_letter_code
_entity_poly.pdbx_strand_id
1 'polypeptide(L)'
;MKLYGSPIPKESSFTYLGVPFSPQGKIATDHLIRRNSASAISAMRATLLPIGIRSASFSRLMASRLYATFIRPKFEYGLCICTFLVKQLALLEKAQDQCLPFGQPSIHERTCQYLGLQVHPPSPLPP
;
A
#
# COMPACT_ATOMS: atom_id res chain seq x y z
N MET A 1 3.38 22.89 -29.83
CA MET A 1 4.66 22.33 -29.32
C MET A 1 4.89 20.99 -29.99
N LYS A 2 6.04 20.79 -30.64
CA LYS A 2 6.42 19.55 -31.34
C LYS A 2 7.73 19.05 -30.72
N LEU A 3 7.85 17.74 -30.50
CA LEU A 3 9.07 17.10 -30.05
C LEU A 3 9.63 16.33 -31.25
N TYR A 4 10.85 16.65 -31.69
CA TYR A 4 11.49 16.07 -32.89
C TYR A 4 10.62 16.10 -34.16
N GLY A 5 9.87 17.18 -34.37
CA GLY A 5 8.99 17.33 -35.54
C GLY A 5 7.63 16.63 -35.41
N SER A 6 7.45 15.74 -34.43
CA SER A 6 6.17 15.10 -34.12
C SER A 6 5.34 15.95 -33.15
N PRO A 7 4.02 16.09 -33.36
CA PRO A 7 3.15 16.73 -32.36
C PRO A 7 3.15 15.91 -31.07
N ILE A 8 3.31 16.58 -29.93
CA ILE A 8 3.32 15.91 -28.62
C ILE A 8 1.90 15.41 -28.32
N PRO A 9 1.70 14.10 -28.07
CA PRO A 9 0.40 13.58 -27.67
C PRO A 9 -0.07 14.27 -26.40
N LYS A 10 -1.28 14.83 -26.43
CA LYS A 10 -1.92 15.42 -25.25
C LYS A 10 -2.74 14.35 -24.57
N GLU A 11 -2.20 13.80 -23.49
CA GLU A 11 -2.91 12.82 -22.67
C GLU A 11 -3.49 13.45 -21.41
N SER A 12 -4.62 12.90 -20.96
CA SER A 12 -5.31 13.35 -19.74
C SER A 12 -4.64 12.85 -18.45
N SER A 13 -3.68 11.93 -18.56
CA SER A 13 -2.81 11.53 -17.45
C SER A 13 -1.50 10.97 -18.00
N PHE A 14 -0.41 11.14 -17.27
CA PHE A 14 0.91 10.63 -17.65
C PHE A 14 1.51 9.85 -16.50
N THR A 15 2.04 8.65 -16.74
CA THR A 15 2.69 7.85 -15.70
C THR A 15 4.20 7.89 -15.90
N TYR A 16 4.93 8.39 -14.90
CA TYR A 16 6.39 8.38 -14.88
C TYR A 16 6.89 7.64 -13.64
N LEU A 17 7.78 6.67 -13.84
CA LEU A 17 8.27 5.78 -12.77
C LEU A 17 7.14 5.09 -11.97
N GLY A 18 5.97 4.89 -12.60
CA GLY A 18 4.82 4.30 -11.92
C GLY A 18 4.02 5.27 -11.03
N VAL A 19 4.32 6.57 -11.08
CA VAL A 19 3.56 7.65 -10.44
C VAL A 19 2.68 8.37 -11.48
N PRO A 20 1.35 8.44 -11.29
CA PRO A 20 0.45 9.12 -12.21
C PRO A 20 0.41 10.63 -11.96
N PHE A 21 0.54 11.40 -13.03
CA PHE A 21 0.45 12.85 -13.07
C PHE A 21 -0.84 13.29 -13.76
N SER A 22 -1.52 14.27 -13.17
CA SER A 22 -2.70 14.92 -13.73
C SER A 22 -2.31 15.93 -14.82
N PRO A 23 -3.24 16.38 -15.66
CA PRO A 23 -3.00 17.41 -16.67
C PRO A 23 -2.51 18.74 -16.08
N GLN A 24 -2.76 18.99 -14.80
CA GLN A 24 -2.31 20.18 -14.08
C GLN A 24 -0.87 20.03 -13.54
N GLY A 25 -0.18 18.93 -13.85
CA GLY A 25 1.18 18.64 -13.37
C GLY A 25 1.24 18.20 -11.90
N LYS A 26 0.10 17.92 -11.28
CA LYS A 26 0.04 17.41 -9.89
C LYS A 26 0.06 15.90 -9.89
N ILE A 27 0.59 15.30 -8.83
CA ILE A 27 0.54 13.85 -8.66
C ILE A 27 -0.90 13.44 -8.28
N ALA A 28 -1.48 12.53 -9.04
CA ALA A 28 -2.79 11.95 -8.76
C ALA A 28 -2.66 10.87 -7.67
N THR A 29 -2.56 11.31 -6.42
CA THR A 29 -2.30 10.45 -5.26
C THR A 29 -3.39 9.41 -5.01
N ASP A 30 -4.63 9.68 -5.39
CA ASP A 30 -5.76 8.75 -5.35
C ASP A 30 -5.58 7.59 -6.34
N HIS A 31 -5.21 7.89 -7.59
CA HIS A 31 -4.89 6.89 -8.61
C HIS A 31 -3.67 6.06 -8.19
N LEU A 32 -2.67 6.71 -7.58
CA LEU A 32 -1.47 6.03 -7.06
C LEU A 32 -1.83 5.03 -5.96
N ILE A 33 -2.64 5.42 -4.98
CA ILE A 33 -3.04 4.53 -3.88
C ILE A 33 -3.85 3.35 -4.41
N ARG A 34 -4.82 3.61 -5.30
CA ARG A 34 -5.64 2.54 -5.87
C ARG A 34 -4.77 1.55 -6.64
N ARG A 35 -3.82 2.03 -7.43
CA ARG A 35 -2.88 1.20 -8.19
C ARG A 35 -1.97 0.38 -7.27
N ASN A 36 -1.36 1.01 -6.27
CA ASN A 36 -0.45 0.34 -5.34
C ASN A 36 -1.18 -0.71 -4.50
N SER A 37 -2.38 -0.38 -4.01
CA SER A 37 -3.24 -1.32 -3.27
C SER A 37 -3.61 -2.51 -4.14
N ALA A 38 -4.08 -2.28 -5.37
CA ALA A 38 -4.40 -3.35 -6.30
C ALA A 38 -3.17 -4.21 -6.65
N SER A 39 -2.00 -3.59 -6.86
CA SER A 39 -0.76 -4.31 -7.14
C SER A 39 -0.29 -5.16 -5.96
N ALA A 40 -0.39 -4.65 -4.74
CA ALA A 40 -0.01 -5.35 -3.52
C ALA A 40 -0.96 -6.53 -3.24
N ILE A 41 -2.28 -6.32 -3.36
CA ILE A 41 -3.28 -7.37 -3.20
C ILE A 41 -3.11 -8.45 -4.27
N SER A 42 -2.90 -8.05 -5.53
CA SER A 42 -2.65 -8.98 -6.63
C SER A 42 -1.38 -9.80 -6.39
N ALA A 43 -0.29 -9.16 -5.97
CA ALA A 43 0.95 -9.85 -5.62
C ALA A 43 0.76 -10.83 -4.45
N MET A 44 0.06 -10.43 -3.39
CA MET A 44 -0.27 -11.32 -2.27
C MET A 44 -1.03 -12.56 -2.73
N ARG A 45 -2.02 -12.40 -3.61
CA ARG A 45 -2.82 -13.51 -4.13
C ARG A 45 -2.05 -14.39 -5.12
N ALA A 46 -1.16 -13.80 -5.92
CA ALA A 46 -0.42 -14.52 -6.95
C ALA A 46 0.81 -15.25 -6.40
N THR A 47 1.49 -14.70 -5.38
CA THR A 47 2.77 -15.26 -4.90
C THR A 47 2.64 -15.88 -3.52
N LEU A 48 2.01 -15.20 -2.55
CA LEU A 48 2.03 -15.62 -1.15
C LEU A 48 0.89 -16.58 -0.78
N LEU A 49 -0.28 -16.42 -1.40
CA LEU A 49 -1.43 -17.30 -1.15
C LEU A 49 -1.19 -18.74 -1.64
N PRO A 50 -0.64 -19.00 -2.83
CA PRO A 50 -0.38 -20.37 -3.31
C PRO A 50 0.71 -21.09 -2.50
N ILE A 51 1.64 -20.33 -1.91
CA ILE A 51 2.68 -20.88 -1.03
C ILE A 51 2.07 -21.35 0.31
N GLY A 52 0.84 -20.97 0.64
CA GLY A 52 0.21 -21.35 1.91
C GLY A 52 0.66 -20.46 3.07
N ILE A 53 1.06 -19.22 2.83
CA ILE A 53 1.43 -18.29 3.92
C ILE A 53 0.24 -17.99 4.85
N ARG A 54 -0.98 -18.16 4.36
CA ARG A 54 -2.22 -18.02 5.13
C ARG A 54 -2.63 -19.33 5.83
N SER A 55 -2.02 -20.46 5.52
CA SER A 55 -2.24 -21.72 6.26
C SER A 55 -1.29 -21.81 7.45
N ALA A 56 -1.62 -22.65 8.44
CA ALA A 56 -0.78 -22.93 9.61
C ALA A 56 0.59 -23.57 9.29
N SER A 57 0.91 -23.75 7.99
CA SER A 57 2.10 -24.42 7.48
C SER A 57 3.37 -23.56 7.58
N PHE A 58 3.25 -22.23 7.74
CA PHE A 58 4.38 -21.32 7.89
C PHE A 58 4.42 -20.70 9.29
N SER A 59 5.64 -20.57 9.84
CA SER A 59 5.82 -19.81 11.07
C SER A 59 5.46 -18.34 10.85
N ARG A 60 4.91 -17.69 11.89
CA ARG A 60 4.60 -16.24 11.86
C ARG A 60 5.80 -15.39 11.45
N LEU A 61 7.01 -15.79 11.84
CA LEU A 61 8.24 -15.11 11.47
C LEU A 61 8.51 -15.18 9.96
N MET A 62 8.35 -16.35 9.35
CA MET A 62 8.53 -16.50 7.90
C MET A 62 7.45 -15.73 7.13
N ALA A 63 6.19 -15.84 7.55
CA ALA A 63 5.08 -15.09 6.95
C ALA A 63 5.33 -13.57 7.00
N SER A 64 5.81 -13.06 8.14
CA SER A 64 6.17 -11.64 8.29
C SER A 64 7.33 -11.22 7.39
N ARG A 65 8.38 -12.05 7.27
CA ARG A 65 9.53 -11.74 6.40
C ARG A 65 9.11 -11.71 4.93
N LEU A 66 8.34 -12.69 4.48
CA LEU A 66 7.86 -12.76 3.11
C LEU A 66 6.93 -11.59 2.77
N TYR A 67 6.04 -11.21 3.69
CA TYR A 67 5.23 -10.00 3.55
C TYR A 67 6.11 -8.74 3.42
N ALA A 68 7.08 -8.57 4.32
CA ALA A 68 7.97 -7.41 4.34
C ALA A 68 8.85 -7.31 3.08
N THR A 69 9.25 -8.44 2.50
CA THR A 69 10.09 -8.47 1.31
C THR A 69 9.29 -8.22 0.03
N PHE A 70 8.11 -8.82 -0.12
CA PHE A 70 7.41 -8.83 -1.42
C PHE A 70 6.22 -7.88 -1.53
N ILE A 71 5.51 -7.64 -0.43
CA ILE A 71 4.24 -6.88 -0.45
C ILE A 71 4.46 -5.47 0.06
N ARG A 72 5.15 -5.32 1.19
CA ARG A 72 5.40 -4.03 1.83
C ARG A 72 6.03 -2.98 0.89
N PRO A 73 7.03 -3.30 0.03
CA PRO A 73 7.60 -2.32 -0.88
C PRO A 73 6.58 -1.73 -1.87
N LYS A 74 5.53 -2.48 -2.23
CA LYS A 74 4.47 -1.99 -3.13
C LYS A 74 3.60 -0.91 -2.48
N PHE A 75 3.46 -0.93 -1.16
CA PHE A 75 2.78 0.11 -0.40
C PHE A 75 3.70 1.31 -0.15
N GLU A 76 4.96 1.06 0.24
CA GLU A 76 5.91 2.10 0.64
C GLU A 76 6.43 2.95 -0.53
N TYR A 77 6.56 2.37 -1.73
CA TYR A 77 7.08 3.12 -2.88
C TYR A 77 6.33 4.43 -3.15
N GLY A 78 5.00 4.39 -3.06
CA GLY A 78 4.17 5.59 -3.21
C GLY A 78 4.41 6.63 -2.11
N LEU A 79 4.54 6.16 -0.86
CA LEU A 79 4.81 6.98 0.34
C LEU A 79 6.14 7.72 0.27
N CYS A 80 7.17 7.10 -0.30
CA CYS A 80 8.49 7.72 -0.41
C CYS A 80 8.54 8.87 -1.44
N ILE A 81 7.64 8.90 -2.42
CA ILE A 81 7.69 9.86 -3.53
C ILE A 81 6.68 11.00 -3.37
N CYS A 82 5.59 10.76 -2.64
CA CYS A 82 4.44 11.68 -2.59
C CYS A 82 4.01 11.97 -1.15
N THR A 83 3.45 13.16 -0.93
CA THR A 83 2.74 13.50 0.31
C THR A 83 1.28 13.08 0.22
N PHE A 84 0.75 12.43 1.25
CA PHE A 84 -0.63 11.91 1.28
C PHE A 84 -1.48 12.60 2.33
N LEU A 85 -2.80 12.62 2.09
CA LEU A 85 -3.78 13.02 3.09
C LEU A 85 -4.03 11.88 4.10
N VAL A 86 -4.53 12.21 5.28
CA VAL A 86 -4.91 11.23 6.32
C VAL A 86 -5.92 10.21 5.79
N LYS A 87 -6.93 10.65 5.01
CA LYS A 87 -7.93 9.77 4.38
C LYS A 87 -7.30 8.75 3.44
N GLN A 88 -6.25 9.16 2.75
CA GLN A 88 -5.51 8.37 1.79
C GLN A 88 -4.64 7.31 2.47
N LEU A 89 -4.03 7.67 3.61
CA LEU A 89 -3.33 6.73 4.47
C LEU A 89 -4.26 5.67 5.05
N ALA A 90 -5.47 6.05 5.48
CA ALA A 90 -6.47 5.10 5.99
C ALA A 90 -6.90 4.04 4.94
N LEU A 91 -6.97 4.43 3.66
CA LEU A 91 -7.24 3.48 2.57
C LEU A 91 -6.08 2.51 2.36
N LEU A 92 -4.85 3.00 2.49
CA LEU A 92 -3.64 2.18 2.37
C LEU A 92 -3.55 1.17 3.52
N GLU A 93 -3.86 1.60 4.74
CA GLU A 93 -3.92 0.74 5.92
C GLU A 93 -4.97 -0.35 5.75
N LYS A 94 -6.17 -0.01 5.30
CA LYS A 94 -7.23 -0.99 4.99
C LYS A 94 -6.82 -1.99 3.90
N ALA A 95 -6.05 -1.57 2.91
CA ALA A 95 -5.52 -2.47 1.88
C ALA A 95 -4.44 -3.40 2.45
N GLN A 96 -3.60 -2.87 3.33
CA GLN A 96 -2.59 -3.64 4.05
C GLN A 96 -3.22 -4.71 4.95
N ASP A 97 -4.30 -4.40 5.68
CA ASP A 97 -4.98 -5.37 6.55
C ASP A 97 -5.48 -6.60 5.79
N GLN A 98 -5.87 -6.44 4.52
CA GLN A 98 -6.24 -7.56 3.65
C GLN A 98 -5.05 -8.46 3.29
N CYS A 99 -3.87 -7.86 3.20
CA CYS A 99 -2.62 -8.54 2.86
C CYS A 99 -1.90 -9.12 4.08
N LEU A 100 -2.24 -8.69 5.29
CA LEU A 100 -1.62 -9.23 6.50
C LEU A 100 -2.00 -10.71 6.68
N PRO A 101 -1.01 -11.61 6.85
CA PRO A 101 -1.29 -12.96 7.30
C PRO A 101 -1.91 -12.88 8.72
N PHE A 102 -2.97 -13.65 8.95
CA PHE A 102 -3.83 -13.58 10.14
C PHE A 102 -3.07 -13.28 11.45
N GLY A 103 -3.48 -12.22 12.16
CA GLY A 103 -3.00 -11.89 13.50
C GLY A 103 -1.69 -11.09 13.58
N GLN A 104 -1.29 -10.38 12.52
CA GLN A 104 -0.22 -9.38 12.59
C GLN A 104 -0.79 -8.00 12.95
N PRO A 105 -0.22 -7.30 13.94
CA PRO A 105 -0.70 -5.97 14.31
C PRO A 105 -0.55 -4.96 13.16
N SER A 106 -1.47 -4.00 13.06
CA SER A 106 -1.44 -2.94 12.04
C SER A 106 -0.16 -2.08 12.17
N ILE A 107 0.13 -1.21 11.19
CA ILE A 107 1.29 -0.30 11.30
C ILE A 107 1.14 0.60 12.53
N HIS A 108 -0.08 1.01 12.89
CA HIS A 108 -0.35 1.79 14.09
C HIS A 108 0.03 1.01 15.35
N GLU A 109 -0.42 -0.23 15.48
CA GLU A 109 -0.10 -1.09 16.63
C GLU A 109 1.40 -1.39 16.72
N ARG A 110 2.10 -1.56 15.59
CA ARG A 110 3.56 -1.74 15.57
C ARG A 110 4.31 -0.46 15.90
N THR A 111 3.83 0.70 15.45
CA THR A 111 4.44 2.00 15.78
C THR A 111 4.29 2.29 17.27
N CYS A 112 3.13 1.98 17.86
CA CYS A 112 2.92 2.01 19.30
C CYS A 112 3.83 1.03 20.05
N GLN A 113 4.02 -0.19 19.54
CA GLN A 113 4.91 -1.19 20.15
C GLN A 113 6.40 -0.82 20.07
N TYR A 114 6.87 -0.20 18.98
CA TYR A 114 8.24 0.30 18.83
C TYR A 114 8.51 1.57 19.66
N LEU A 115 7.49 2.40 19.89
CA LEU A 115 7.59 3.64 20.67
C LEU A 115 7.20 3.48 22.15
N GLY A 116 6.80 2.28 22.59
CA GLY A 116 6.36 2.02 23.97
C GLY A 116 5.02 2.70 24.32
N LEU A 117 4.20 3.06 23.33
CA LEU A 117 2.91 3.71 23.54
C LEU A 117 1.79 2.67 23.69
N GLN A 118 0.90 2.89 24.64
CA GLN A 118 -0.19 1.97 24.98
C GLN A 118 -1.34 2.11 23.96
N VAL A 119 -1.71 1.01 23.30
CA VAL A 119 -2.88 0.95 22.40
C VAL A 119 -4.14 0.95 23.26
N HIS A 120 -4.94 2.00 23.19
CA HIS A 120 -6.25 2.01 23.85
C HIS A 120 -7.23 1.12 23.07
N PRO A 121 -7.96 0.21 23.74
CA PRO A 121 -8.96 -0.61 23.07
C PRO A 121 -10.13 0.26 22.55
N PRO A 122 -10.75 -0.10 21.41
CA PRO A 122 -11.91 0.61 20.93
C PRO A 122 -13.06 0.47 21.93
N SER A 123 -13.65 1.61 22.29
CA SER A 123 -14.77 1.73 23.21
C SER A 123 -15.94 0.83 22.77
N PRO A 124 -16.61 0.11 23.69
CA PRO A 124 -17.80 -0.66 23.34
C PRO A 124 -18.90 0.27 22.84
N LEU A 125 -19.55 -0.10 21.73
CA LEU A 125 -20.71 0.62 21.21
C LEU A 125 -21.84 0.61 22.25
N PRO A 126 -22.59 1.73 22.39
CA PRO A 126 -23.72 1.80 23.30
C PRO A 126 -24.87 0.86 22.86
N PRO A 127 -25.74 0.47 23.81
CA PRO A 127 -26.76 -0.57 23.63
C PRO A 127 -27.80 -0.27 22.56
#